data_AF-K0RX26-F1
#
_entry.id   AF-K0RX26-F1
#
_cell.length_a   1.000
_cell.length_b   1.000
_cell.length_c   1.000
_cell.angle_alpha   90.00
_cell.angle_beta   90.00
_cell.angle_gamma   90.00
#
_symmetry.space_group_name_H-M   'P 1'
#
loop_
_entity.id
_entity.type
_entity.pdbx_description
1 polymer ?
#
loop_
_entity_poly.entity_id
_entity_poly.type
_entity_poly.pdbx_seq_one_letter_code
_entity_poly.pdbx_strand_id
1 'polypeptide(L)'
;MRNNIFEFGDCKFKQLIGSAMGTPVAVQTATIYYAYHEITVLIPKYGRHLQYYGRFIDDATGAWNDLDDPEAFDRFCEDVNDFGILRWEVEERCNQIDFLDLTIWINKENRIMTKTFRKPQNIYQYP
;
A
#
# COMPACT_ATOMS: atom_id res chain seq x y z
N MET A 1 -23.05 2.32 4.20
CA MET A 1 -23.47 3.71 3.88
C MET A 1 -24.68 3.65 2.94
N ARG A 2 -25.78 4.36 3.23
CA ARG A 2 -27.03 4.27 2.41
C ARG A 2 -27.16 5.38 1.36
N ASN A 3 -26.55 6.54 1.62
CA ASN A 3 -26.70 7.78 0.83
C ASN A 3 -25.35 8.30 0.33
N ASN A 4 -24.50 7.41 -0.21
CA ASN A 4 -23.21 7.82 -0.76
C ASN A 4 -23.40 8.18 -2.24
N ILE A 5 -23.50 9.49 -2.53
CA ILE A 5 -23.74 10.02 -3.87
C ILE A 5 -22.55 10.91 -4.25
N PHE A 6 -21.97 10.63 -5.41
CA PHE A 6 -20.87 11.38 -6.01
C PHE A 6 -21.38 12.12 -7.25
N GLU A 7 -20.94 13.37 -7.43
CA GLU A 7 -21.33 14.21 -8.56
C GLU A 7 -20.07 14.62 -9.34
N PHE A 8 -20.11 14.45 -10.66
CA PHE A 8 -19.03 14.85 -11.57
C PHE A 8 -19.64 15.55 -12.80
N GLY A 9 -19.42 16.85 -12.90
CA GLY A 9 -20.17 17.69 -13.84
C GLY A 9 -21.66 17.60 -13.55
N ASP A 10 -22.46 17.28 -14.57
CA ASP A 10 -23.92 17.17 -14.46
C ASP A 10 -24.40 15.74 -14.08
N CYS A 11 -23.48 14.80 -13.86
CA CYS A 11 -23.78 13.40 -13.61
C CYS A 11 -23.74 13.04 -12.12
N LYS A 12 -24.74 12.28 -11.66
CA LYS A 12 -24.83 11.77 -10.28
C LYS A 12 -24.71 10.26 -10.23
N PHE A 13 -23.79 9.77 -9.41
CA PHE A 13 -23.50 8.35 -9.24
C PHE A 13 -23.71 7.93 -7.79
N LYS A 14 -24.31 6.76 -7.58
CA LYS A 14 -24.47 6.18 -6.25
C LYS A 14 -23.40 5.12 -6.02
N GLN A 15 -22.57 5.31 -5.01
CA GLN A 15 -21.59 4.30 -4.61
C GLN A 15 -22.30 3.17 -3.86
N LEU A 16 -22.32 1.98 -4.45
CA LEU A 16 -22.99 0.79 -3.89
C LEU A 16 -22.13 0.06 -2.85
N ILE A 17 -20.82 0.02 -3.07
CA ILE A 17 -19.85 -0.70 -2.25
C ILE A 17 -18.61 0.19 -2.03
N GLY A 18 -18.01 0.09 -0.85
CA GLY A 18 -16.83 0.85 -0.44
C GLY A 18 -17.15 2.12 0.36
N SER A 19 -16.10 2.87 0.67
CA SER A 19 -16.18 4.15 1.36
C SER A 19 -15.91 5.30 0.40
N ALA A 20 -16.69 6.38 0.50
CA ALA A 20 -16.34 7.60 -0.23
C ALA A 20 -15.13 8.27 0.41
N MET A 21 -14.19 8.67 -0.44
CA MET A 21 -13.04 9.49 -0.04
C MET A 21 -13.51 10.84 0.51
N GLY A 22 -12.80 11.36 1.51
CA GLY A 22 -13.16 12.63 2.17
C GLY A 22 -14.23 12.51 3.27
N THR A 23 -14.74 11.31 3.55
CA THR A 23 -15.58 11.09 4.73
C THR A 23 -14.72 10.80 5.98
N PRO A 24 -15.12 11.27 7.18
CA PRO A 24 -14.28 11.15 8.39
C PRO A 24 -13.87 9.72 8.76
N VAL A 25 -14.69 8.73 8.39
CA VAL A 25 -14.49 7.31 8.71
C VAL A 25 -13.87 6.50 7.58
N ALA A 26 -13.65 7.09 6.40
CA ALA A 26 -13.10 6.35 5.25
C ALA A 26 -11.73 5.77 5.54
N VAL A 27 -10.83 6.61 6.04
CA VAL A 27 -9.44 6.25 6.35
C VAL A 27 -9.41 5.11 7.37
N GLN A 28 -10.14 5.27 8.48
CA GLN A 28 -10.20 4.27 9.55
C GLN A 28 -10.75 2.94 9.04
N THR A 29 -11.80 2.98 8.21
CA THR A 29 -12.41 1.78 7.65
C THR A 29 -11.43 1.03 6.74
N ALA A 30 -10.72 1.76 5.87
CA ALA A 30 -9.71 1.17 4.98
C ALA A 30 -8.53 0.58 5.77
N THR A 31 -8.06 1.29 6.80
CA THR A 31 -6.99 0.79 7.68
C THR A 31 -7.40 -0.51 8.37
N ILE A 32 -8.57 -0.52 9.02
CA ILE A 32 -9.05 -1.68 9.79
C ILE A 32 -9.35 -2.88 8.89
N TYR A 33 -9.93 -2.64 7.70
CA TYR A 33 -10.28 -3.71 6.76
C TYR A 33 -9.11 -4.63 6.48
N TYR A 34 -7.96 -4.06 6.10
CA TYR A 34 -6.78 -4.85 5.76
C TYR A 34 -5.92 -5.21 6.97
N ALA A 35 -5.99 -4.42 8.07
CA ALA A 35 -5.24 -4.70 9.30
C ALA A 35 -5.57 -6.05 9.90
N TYR A 36 -6.81 -6.51 9.76
CA TYR A 36 -7.19 -7.86 10.20
C TYR A 36 -6.32 -8.92 9.52
N HIS A 37 -6.22 -8.89 8.18
CA HIS A 37 -5.44 -9.85 7.41
C HIS A 37 -3.94 -9.79 7.74
N GLU A 38 -3.41 -8.59 7.91
CA GLU A 38 -2.01 -8.38 8.30
C GLU A 38 -1.68 -9.06 9.64
N ILE A 39 -2.54 -8.84 10.65
CA ILE A 39 -2.31 -9.33 12.01
C ILE A 39 -2.54 -10.85 12.10
N THR A 40 -3.52 -11.39 11.35
CA THR A 40 -3.88 -12.81 11.48
C THR A 40 -3.11 -13.74 10.55
N VAL A 41 -2.67 -13.24 9.38
CA VAL A 41 -2.07 -14.08 8.33
C VAL A 41 -0.64 -13.62 8.02
N LEU A 42 -0.47 -12.38 7.56
CA LEU A 42 0.81 -11.96 6.97
C LEU A 42 1.93 -11.89 8.02
N ILE A 43 1.72 -11.17 9.12
CA ILE A 43 2.75 -10.98 10.16
C ILE A 43 3.11 -12.32 10.83
N PRO A 44 2.15 -13.17 11.25
CA PRO A 44 2.49 -14.45 11.87
C PRO A 44 3.21 -15.43 10.92
N LYS A 45 2.83 -15.45 9.64
CA LYS A 45 3.39 -16.40 8.65
C LYS A 45 4.76 -15.96 8.13
N TYR A 46 4.95 -14.65 7.91
CA TYR A 46 6.15 -14.12 7.25
C TYR A 46 7.02 -13.22 8.13
N GLY A 47 6.69 -13.02 9.41
CA GLY A 47 7.40 -12.09 10.29
C GLY A 47 8.90 -12.33 10.44
N ARG A 48 9.41 -13.54 10.14
CA ARG A 48 10.86 -13.81 10.04
C ARG A 48 11.50 -13.15 8.82
N HIS A 49 10.83 -13.20 7.69
CA HIS A 49 11.29 -12.62 6.42
C HIS A 49 10.98 -11.12 6.35
N LEU A 50 9.88 -10.68 6.95
CA LEU A 50 9.40 -9.32 6.91
C LEU A 50 9.97 -8.50 8.09
N GLN A 51 11.20 -8.02 7.94
CA GLN A 51 11.89 -7.24 8.99
C GLN A 51 11.19 -5.93 9.32
N TYR A 52 10.57 -5.33 8.32
CA TYR A 52 9.77 -4.13 8.46
C TYR A 52 8.54 -4.22 7.57
N TYR A 53 7.42 -3.74 8.08
CA TYR A 53 6.20 -3.57 7.33
C TYR A 53 5.49 -2.31 7.82
N GLY A 54 5.28 -1.36 6.91
CA GLY A 54 4.58 -0.11 7.16
C GLY A 54 3.53 0.10 6.10
N ARG A 55 2.32 0.50 6.53
CA ARG A 55 1.22 0.80 5.61
C ARG A 55 0.60 2.14 5.93
N PHE A 56 0.35 2.90 4.88
CA PHE A 56 -0.41 4.15 4.88
C PHE A 56 -1.65 3.99 4.01
N ILE A 57 -2.77 3.65 4.65
CA ILE A 57 -4.07 3.41 3.99
C ILE A 57 -3.97 2.28 2.95
N ASP A 58 -3.84 2.64 1.68
CA ASP A 58 -3.77 1.81 0.48
C ASP A 58 -2.36 1.63 -0.06
N ASP A 59 -1.37 2.37 0.47
CA ASP A 59 0.04 2.21 0.13
C ASP A 59 0.77 1.43 1.22
N ALA A 60 1.45 0.33 0.86
CA ALA A 60 2.25 -0.47 1.78
C ALA A 60 3.71 -0.57 1.34
N THR A 61 4.62 -0.63 2.30
CA THR A 61 6.05 -0.82 2.07
C THR A 61 6.63 -1.74 3.13
N GLY A 62 7.69 -2.48 2.79
CA GLY A 62 8.34 -3.39 3.70
C GLY A 62 9.80 -3.65 3.36
N ALA A 63 10.56 -4.09 4.36
CA ALA A 63 11.91 -4.60 4.18
C ALA A 63 11.86 -6.13 4.27
N TRP A 64 12.22 -6.78 3.17
CA TRP A 64 12.24 -8.23 3.07
C TRP A 64 13.66 -8.76 3.25
N ASN A 65 13.77 -9.88 3.96
CA ASN A 65 15.01 -10.60 4.18
C ASN A 65 14.90 -12.00 3.57
N ASP A 66 15.72 -12.24 2.55
CA ASP A 66 15.86 -13.54 1.92
C ASP A 66 16.65 -14.45 2.87
N LEU A 67 15.90 -15.26 3.63
CA LEU A 67 16.44 -16.28 4.51
C LEU A 67 16.52 -17.62 3.76
N ASP A 68 15.99 -18.66 4.39
CA ASP A 68 16.17 -20.07 4.03
C ASP A 68 15.22 -20.50 2.89
N ASP A 69 14.27 -19.65 2.51
CA ASP A 69 13.14 -19.98 1.64
C ASP A 69 12.98 -18.93 0.52
N PRO A 70 13.44 -19.24 -0.71
CA PRO A 70 13.39 -18.29 -1.82
C PRO A 70 11.97 -18.07 -2.39
N GLU A 71 11.04 -19.01 -2.17
CA GLU A 71 9.66 -18.93 -2.65
C GLU A 71 8.73 -18.24 -1.64
N ALA A 72 9.22 -17.93 -0.45
CA ALA A 72 8.42 -17.28 0.60
C ALA A 72 7.87 -15.91 0.16
N PHE A 73 8.59 -15.19 -0.70
CA PHE A 73 8.14 -13.91 -1.23
C PHE A 73 6.97 -14.07 -2.20
N ASP A 74 7.03 -15.07 -3.09
CA ASP A 74 5.94 -15.30 -4.05
C ASP A 74 4.65 -15.71 -3.34
N ARG A 75 4.75 -16.58 -2.32
CA ARG A 75 3.61 -16.93 -1.47
C ARG A 75 3.09 -15.77 -0.64
N PHE A 76 3.97 -14.84 -0.24
CA PHE A 76 3.54 -13.60 0.40
C PHE A 76 2.70 -12.76 -0.55
N CYS A 77 3.11 -12.60 -1.81
CA CYS A 77 2.36 -11.87 -2.84
C CYS A 77 0.99 -12.51 -3.12
N GLU A 78 0.92 -13.84 -3.10
CA GLU A 78 -0.34 -14.58 -3.21
C GLU A 78 -1.25 -14.33 -2.00
N ASP A 79 -0.74 -14.49 -0.78
CA ASP A 79 -1.50 -14.31 0.46
C ASP A 79 -1.99 -12.86 0.61
N VAL A 80 -1.21 -11.87 0.18
CA VAL A 80 -1.61 -10.45 0.15
C VAL A 80 -2.90 -10.25 -0.67
N ASN A 81 -3.08 -11.03 -1.74
CA ASN A 81 -4.25 -10.97 -2.61
C ASN A 81 -5.37 -11.95 -2.25
N ASP A 82 -5.18 -12.81 -1.24
CA ASP A 82 -6.17 -13.80 -0.79
C ASP A 82 -7.21 -13.24 0.20
N PHE A 83 -7.22 -11.92 0.43
CA PHE A 83 -8.16 -11.28 1.36
C PHE A 83 -9.21 -10.41 0.66
N GLY A 84 -10.46 -10.87 0.74
CA GLY A 84 -11.62 -10.10 0.31
C GLY A 84 -11.66 -9.80 -1.19
N ILE A 85 -12.22 -8.65 -1.56
CA ILE A 85 -12.45 -8.27 -2.96
C ILE A 85 -11.39 -7.30 -3.50
N LEU A 86 -10.62 -6.66 -2.63
CA LEU A 86 -9.57 -5.74 -3.03
C LEU A 86 -8.34 -6.52 -3.48
N ARG A 87 -7.59 -5.95 -4.41
CA ARG A 87 -6.37 -6.54 -4.95
C ARG A 87 -5.24 -5.52 -4.84
N TRP A 88 -4.09 -6.01 -4.45
CA TRP A 88 -2.86 -5.25 -4.30
C TRP A 88 -1.95 -5.51 -5.50
N GLU A 89 -1.40 -4.44 -6.03
CA GLU A 89 -0.31 -4.52 -6.99
C GLU A 89 1.00 -4.53 -6.19
N VAL A 90 1.74 -5.63 -6.27
CA VAL A 90 3.02 -5.78 -5.56
C VAL A 90 4.13 -5.54 -6.58
N GLU A 91 4.91 -4.49 -6.36
CA GLU A 91 6.08 -4.18 -7.17
C GLU A 91 7.22 -5.18 -6.91
N GLU A 92 8.11 -5.33 -7.89
CA GLU A 92 9.30 -6.17 -7.74
C GLU A 92 10.24 -5.61 -6.65
N ARG A 93 10.93 -6.52 -5.96
CA ARG A 93 11.89 -6.17 -4.90
C ARG A 93 13.01 -5.31 -5.47
N CYS A 94 13.31 -4.22 -4.80
CA CYS A 94 14.37 -3.29 -5.19
C CYS A 94 15.04 -2.66 -3.96
N ASN A 95 16.24 -2.11 -4.17
CA ASN A 95 17.02 -1.46 -3.11
C ASN A 95 16.70 0.02 -2.95
N GLN A 96 15.84 0.56 -3.82
CA GLN A 96 15.39 1.94 -3.82
C GLN A 96 13.92 1.98 -4.23
N ILE A 97 13.09 2.56 -3.38
CA ILE A 97 11.66 2.76 -3.61
C ILE A 97 11.29 4.22 -3.45
N ASP A 98 10.24 4.64 -4.15
CA ASP A 98 9.56 5.91 -3.88
C ASP A 98 8.26 5.59 -3.12
N PHE A 99 8.18 6.01 -1.85
CA PHE A 99 7.03 5.80 -0.98
C PHE A 99 6.53 7.14 -0.45
N LEU A 100 5.29 7.49 -0.76
CA LEU A 100 4.72 8.82 -0.50
C LEU A 100 5.61 9.92 -1.11
N ASP A 101 6.04 10.88 -0.29
CA ASP A 101 6.93 11.97 -0.68
C ASP A 101 8.42 11.67 -0.41
N LEU A 102 8.80 10.39 -0.26
CA LEU A 102 10.16 9.98 0.09
C LEU A 102 10.70 8.94 -0.88
N THR A 103 11.91 9.19 -1.40
CA THR A 103 12.76 8.16 -1.98
C THR A 103 13.56 7.53 -0.85
N ILE A 104 13.40 6.23 -0.64
CA ILE A 104 14.08 5.46 0.39
C ILE A 104 15.00 4.46 -0.30
N TRP A 105 16.27 4.38 0.10
CA TRP A 105 17.20 3.38 -0.43
C TRP A 105 18.18 2.88 0.62
N ILE A 106 18.70 1.67 0.38
CA ILE A 106 19.75 1.07 1.20
C ILE A 106 21.10 1.37 0.54
N ASN A 107 22.01 2.03 1.27
CA ASN A 107 23.35 2.32 0.76
C ASN A 107 24.28 1.09 0.87
N LYS A 108 25.48 1.18 0.28
CA LYS A 108 26.49 0.10 0.33
C LYS A 108 27.00 -0.23 1.74
N GLU A 109 26.72 0.62 2.72
CA GLU A 109 27.09 0.45 4.14
C GLU A 109 25.91 -0.09 4.96
N ASN A 110 24.85 -0.61 4.31
CA ASN A 110 23.61 -1.09 4.93
C ASN A 110 22.89 -0.06 5.81
N ARG A 111 22.99 1.23 5.45
CA ARG A 111 22.22 2.31 6.09
C ARG A 111 21.04 2.71 5.22
N ILE A 112 19.92 2.94 5.88
CA ILE A 112 18.72 3.51 5.26
C ILE A 112 18.96 4.99 5.01
N MET A 113 18.79 5.40 3.75
CA MET A 113 18.89 6.78 3.32
C MET A 113 17.53 7.23 2.82
N THR A 114 17.17 8.48 3.10
CA THR A 114 15.91 9.07 2.65
C THR A 114 16.15 10.41 1.98
N LYS A 115 15.42 10.68 0.91
CA LYS A 115 15.40 11.97 0.23
C LYS A 115 13.96 12.33 -0.09
N THR A 116 13.62 13.62 -0.07
CA THR A 116 12.30 14.07 -0.52
C THR A 116 12.14 13.78 -2.01
N PHE A 117 11.11 12.99 -2.33
CA PHE A 117 10.67 12.73 -3.69
C PHE A 117 9.65 13.80 -4.09
N ARG A 118 9.74 14.26 -5.34
CA ARG A 118 8.75 15.16 -5.93
C ARG A 118 8.49 14.68 -7.34
N LYS A 119 7.25 14.28 -7.63
CA LYS A 119 6.86 13.90 -8.99
C LYS A 119 7.28 15.01 -9.97
N PRO A 120 7.86 14.66 -11.14
CA PRO A 120 8.20 15.64 -12.16
C PRO A 120 6.95 16.48 -12.47
N GLN A 121 7.03 17.80 -12.31
CA GLN A 121 5.87 18.65 -12.59
C GLN A 121 5.54 18.54 -14.08
N ASN A 122 4.31 18.11 -14.41
CA ASN A 122 3.84 18.11 -15.78
C ASN A 122 3.53 19.56 -16.19
N ILE A 123 4.55 20.26 -16.69
CA ILE A 123 4.51 21.69 -17.07
C ILE A 123 3.48 22.00 -18.17
N TYR A 124 2.92 20.98 -18.83
CA TYR A 124 1.97 21.12 -19.93
C TYR A 124 0.49 21.19 -19.52
N GLN A 125 0.15 21.13 -18.22
CA GLN A 125 -1.25 21.07 -17.76
C GLN A 125 -1.77 22.37 -17.09
N TYR A 126 -1.05 23.48 -17.21
CA TYR A 126 -1.55 24.78 -16.75
C TYR A 126 -1.80 25.71 -17.95
N PRO A 127 -3.06 25.93 -18.37
CA PRO A 127 -3.46 27.14 -19.09
C PRO A 127 -3.45 28.37 -18.16
#